data_AF-J7RR62-F1
#
_entry.id   AF-J7RR62-F1
#
_cell.length_a   1.000
_cell.length_b   1.000
_cell.length_c   1.000
_cell.angle_alpha   90.00
_cell.angle_beta   90.00
_cell.angle_gamma   90.00
#
_symmetry.space_group_name_H-M   'P 1'
#
loop_
_entity.id
_entity.type
_entity.pdbx_description
1 polymer ?
#
loop_
_entity_poly.entity_id
_entity_poly.type
_entity_poly.pdbx_seq_one_letter_code
_entity_poly.pdbx_strand_id
1 'polypeptide(L)'
;MPSKNSVNRPKLTANLRRRAQKLGQKRARRTAQGHFALGREDALGAGKSAPLDVYFGRVGVQGSHAEGSKDGRVTSRTLSGKRLRKIERNLRYAKKRQGKEQKQAPPASAPAGPLTALRNALWSVLGDSPSAGLIIDTTGNAGTTLGGAYFP
;
A
#
# COMPACT_ATOMS: atom_id res chain seq x y z
N MET A 1 -26.93 24.59 44.78
CA MET A 1 -27.52 24.66 46.13
C MET A 1 -27.57 23.28 46.77
N PRO A 2 -27.54 23.17 48.10
CA PRO A 2 -27.93 21.96 48.82
C PRO A 2 -29.35 21.53 48.43
N SER A 3 -29.66 20.24 48.51
CA SER A 3 -31.02 19.78 48.21
C SER A 3 -32.00 20.16 49.31
N LYS A 4 -33.29 20.35 48.96
CA LYS A 4 -34.39 20.67 49.87
C LYS A 4 -34.44 19.75 51.11
N ASN A 5 -34.17 18.46 50.92
CA ASN A 5 -34.26 17.45 51.99
C ASN A 5 -32.97 17.32 52.83
N SER A 6 -31.89 18.02 52.47
CA SER A 6 -30.58 17.90 53.15
C SER A 6 -29.78 19.18 52.97
N VAL A 7 -30.26 20.24 53.61
CA VAL A 7 -29.70 21.60 53.51
C VAL A 7 -28.26 21.68 54.00
N ASN A 8 -27.93 20.92 55.05
CA ASN A 8 -26.58 20.90 55.64
C ASN A 8 -25.58 20.00 54.89
N ARG A 9 -26.02 19.29 53.83
CA ARG A 9 -25.15 18.39 53.06
C ARG A 9 -24.84 18.98 51.68
N PRO A 10 -23.56 19.25 51.35
CA PRO A 10 -23.20 19.79 50.04
C PRO A 10 -23.41 18.76 48.94
N LYS A 11 -24.23 19.09 47.93
CA LYS A 11 -24.52 18.21 46.78
C LYS A 11 -23.68 18.55 45.56
N LEU A 12 -23.76 19.79 45.07
CA LEU A 12 -23.14 20.19 43.81
C LEU A 12 -21.60 20.18 43.90
N THR A 13 -21.03 20.83 44.92
CA THR A 13 -19.58 20.95 45.11
C THR A 13 -18.93 19.57 45.29
N ALA A 14 -19.52 18.71 46.11
CA ALA A 14 -19.07 17.32 46.29
C ALA A 14 -19.11 16.52 44.98
N ASN A 15 -20.17 16.68 44.18
CA ASN A 15 -20.28 16.03 42.88
C ASN A 15 -19.25 16.53 41.87
N LEU A 16 -19.01 17.84 41.82
CA LEU A 16 -18.02 18.44 40.94
C LEU A 16 -16.60 18.01 41.31
N ARG A 17 -16.24 18.03 42.59
CA ARG A 17 -14.95 17.53 43.09
C ARG A 17 -14.72 16.07 42.69
N ARG A 18 -15.72 15.22 42.92
CA ARG A 18 -15.66 13.80 42.55
C ARG A 18 -15.49 13.61 41.04
N ARG A 19 -16.20 14.38 40.22
CA ARG A 19 -16.07 14.34 38.75
C ARG A 19 -14.67 14.77 38.31
N ALA A 20 -14.16 15.87 38.86
CA ALA A 20 -12.82 16.37 38.55
C ALA A 20 -11.73 15.33 38.87
N GLN A 21 -11.79 14.70 40.05
CA GLN A 21 -10.86 13.64 40.43
C GLN A 21 -10.92 12.43 39.48
N LYS A 22 -12.13 11.96 39.15
CA LYS A 22 -12.31 10.84 38.20
C LYS A 22 -11.77 11.17 36.81
N LEU A 23 -11.98 12.38 36.32
CA LEU A 23 -11.46 12.83 35.02
C LEU A 23 -9.94 12.97 35.05
N GLY A 24 -9.37 13.49 36.14
CA GLY A 24 -7.92 13.58 36.34
C GLY A 24 -7.25 12.20 36.29
N GLN A 25 -7.79 11.21 37.00
CA GLN A 25 -7.30 9.84 36.96
C GLN A 25 -7.40 9.21 35.56
N LYS A 26 -8.51 9.45 34.84
CA LYS A 26 -8.65 8.99 33.44
C LYS A 26 -7.62 9.63 32.52
N ARG A 27 -7.36 10.92 32.66
CA ARG A 27 -6.31 11.62 31.90
C ARG A 27 -4.94 11.05 32.22
N ALA A 28 -4.60 10.86 33.50
CA ALA A 28 -3.32 10.28 33.91
C ALA A 28 -3.11 8.88 33.33
N ARG A 29 -4.12 8.00 33.41
CA ARG A 29 -4.06 6.65 32.81
C ARG A 29 -3.84 6.70 31.30
N ARG A 30 -4.58 7.55 30.58
CA ARG A 30 -4.41 7.70 29.12
C ARG A 30 -3.04 8.28 28.73
N THR A 31 -2.50 9.15 29.58
CA THR A 31 -1.16 9.72 29.39
C THR A 31 -0.10 8.66 29.59
N ALA A 32 -0.21 7.84 30.65
CA ALA A 32 0.68 6.70 30.90
C ALA A 32 0.62 5.64 29.78
N GLN A 33 -0.55 5.47 29.15
CA GLN A 33 -0.76 4.59 27.99
C GLN A 33 -0.27 5.19 26.66
N GLY A 34 0.27 6.41 26.66
CA GLY A 34 0.76 7.08 25.44
C GLY A 34 -0.34 7.42 24.42
N HIS A 35 -1.59 7.56 24.86
CA HIS A 35 -2.70 7.89 23.95
C HIS A 35 -2.74 9.35 23.51
N PHE A 36 -2.07 10.24 24.24
CA PHE A 36 -1.95 11.64 23.87
C PHE A 36 -0.73 11.84 22.98
N ALA A 37 -0.84 12.77 22.04
CA ALA A 37 0.32 13.22 21.29
C ALA A 37 1.36 13.80 22.27
N LEU A 38 2.62 13.55 21.97
CA LEU A 38 3.74 14.20 22.63
C LEU A 38 3.77 15.69 22.27
N GLY A 39 4.71 16.43 22.87
CA GLY A 39 4.79 17.88 22.79
C GLY A 39 4.78 18.45 21.38
N ARG A 40 4.66 19.78 21.30
CA ARG A 40 4.53 20.53 20.03
C ARG A 40 5.62 20.14 19.02
N GLU A 41 6.83 19.86 19.49
CA GLU A 41 8.03 19.59 18.69
C GLU A 41 7.89 18.39 17.73
N ASP A 42 7.15 17.34 18.11
CA ASP A 42 6.98 16.14 17.28
C ASP A 42 6.00 16.34 16.10
N ALA A 43 5.23 17.42 16.13
CA ALA A 43 4.16 17.70 15.17
C ALA A 43 4.42 18.92 14.29
N LEU A 44 5.56 19.61 14.43
CA LEU A 44 5.87 20.80 13.64
C LEU A 44 6.44 20.39 12.27
N GLY A 45 5.74 20.80 11.22
CA GLY A 45 6.24 20.81 9.83
C GLY A 45 5.85 19.62 8.95
N ALA A 46 5.52 18.45 9.53
CA ALA A 46 5.08 17.30 8.75
C ALA A 46 3.54 17.22 8.62
N GLY A 47 3.03 17.05 7.41
CA GLY A 47 1.60 16.84 7.18
C GLY A 47 1.10 15.57 7.89
N LYS A 48 0.12 15.71 8.79
CA LYS A 48 -0.47 14.60 9.54
C LYS A 48 -1.36 13.78 8.63
N SER A 49 -1.07 12.50 8.41
CA SER A 49 -1.97 11.64 7.65
C SER A 49 -1.96 10.19 8.14
N ALA A 50 -3.12 9.75 8.64
CA ALA A 50 -3.35 8.38 9.05
C ALA A 50 -2.88 7.32 8.03
N PRO A 51 -3.12 7.45 6.71
CA PRO A 51 -2.67 6.42 5.76
C PRO A 51 -1.15 6.36 5.59
N LEU A 52 -0.42 7.47 5.69
CA LEU A 52 1.05 7.42 5.68
C LEU A 52 1.57 6.81 6.98
N ASP A 53 0.94 7.12 8.11
CA ASP A 53 1.33 6.55 9.40
C ASP A 53 1.14 5.03 9.43
N VAL A 54 0.07 4.52 8.80
CA VAL A 54 -0.17 3.08 8.61
C VAL A 54 0.89 2.48 7.69
N TYR A 55 1.17 3.12 6.55
CA TYR A 55 2.12 2.63 5.55
C TYR A 55 3.56 2.54 6.10
N PHE A 56 3.98 3.53 6.88
CA PHE A 56 5.30 3.56 7.51
C PHE A 56 5.34 2.85 8.87
N GLY A 57 4.24 2.22 9.31
CA GLY A 57 4.17 1.52 10.60
C GLY A 57 4.32 2.43 11.83
N ARG A 58 4.15 3.76 11.68
CA ARG A 58 4.26 4.74 12.77
C ARG A 58 3.10 4.68 13.74
N VAL A 59 1.95 4.25 13.23
CA VAL A 59 0.82 3.83 14.06
C VAL A 59 0.73 2.34 13.82
N GLY A 60 0.79 1.55 14.90
CA GLY A 60 0.55 0.11 14.85
C GLY A 60 -0.80 -0.17 14.23
N VAL A 61 -0.80 -0.36 12.92
CA VAL A 61 -1.96 -0.75 12.13
C VAL A 61 -1.51 -1.96 11.35
N GLN A 62 -2.07 -3.06 11.81
CA GLN A 62 -2.31 -4.31 11.11
C GLN A 62 -2.62 -4.04 9.63
N GLY A 63 -1.58 -4.10 8.80
CA GLY A 63 -1.67 -4.04 7.35
C GLY A 63 -1.26 -5.40 6.82
N SER A 64 -2.27 -6.19 6.44
CA SER A 64 -2.20 -7.39 5.61
C SER A 64 -0.99 -7.43 4.67
N HIS A 65 -0.23 -8.53 4.73
CA HIS A 65 0.93 -8.95 3.92
C HIS A 65 2.32 -8.89 4.58
N ALA A 66 2.47 -8.31 5.76
CA ALA A 66 3.62 -8.59 6.62
C ALA A 66 3.08 -9.22 7.91
N GLU A 67 3.65 -10.35 8.28
CA GLU A 67 3.28 -11.25 9.38
C GLU A 67 2.38 -10.67 10.47
N GLY A 68 1.28 -11.38 10.74
CA GLY A 68 0.23 -11.00 11.68
C GLY A 68 0.77 -10.44 12.99
N SER A 69 0.39 -9.20 13.27
CA SER A 69 0.51 -8.57 14.59
C SER A 69 0.00 -9.53 15.65
N LYS A 70 0.93 -10.05 16.46
CA LYS A 70 0.65 -11.02 17.54
C LYS A 70 -0.23 -10.44 18.66
N ASP A 71 -0.45 -9.13 18.66
CA ASP A 71 -1.33 -8.44 19.60
C ASP A 71 -2.72 -8.23 18.99
N GLY A 72 -3.75 -8.81 19.64
CA GLY A 72 -5.18 -8.69 19.31
C GLY A 72 -5.78 -7.29 19.48
N ARG A 73 -5.00 -6.24 19.21
CA ARG A 73 -5.40 -4.83 19.33
C ARG A 73 -6.14 -4.40 18.06
N VAL A 74 -7.45 -4.23 18.17
CA VAL A 74 -8.32 -3.80 17.05
C VAL A 74 -8.16 -2.29 16.80
N THR A 75 -7.97 -1.91 15.54
CA THR A 75 -7.98 -0.49 15.10
C THR A 75 -8.95 -0.30 13.95
N SER A 76 -9.53 0.90 13.81
CA SER A 76 -10.38 1.26 12.66
C SER A 76 -9.59 1.92 11.51
N ARG A 77 -8.28 2.11 11.70
CA ARG A 77 -7.40 2.70 10.68
C ARG A 77 -6.98 1.60 9.72
N THR A 78 -7.11 1.84 8.43
CA THR A 78 -6.73 0.88 7.39
C THR A 78 -6.02 1.60 6.24
N LEU A 79 -5.30 0.85 5.41
CA LEU A 79 -4.71 1.34 4.18
C LEU A 79 -5.44 0.71 2.99
N SER A 80 -6.14 1.53 2.21
CA SER A 80 -6.74 1.06 0.96
C SER A 80 -5.66 0.65 -0.03
N GLY A 81 -5.83 -0.48 -0.73
CA GLY A 81 -4.92 -0.92 -1.79
C GLY A 81 -4.71 0.13 -2.90
N LYS A 82 -5.73 0.95 -3.20
CA LYS A 82 -5.58 2.10 -4.11
C LYS A 82 -4.58 3.13 -3.58
N ARG A 83 -4.62 3.41 -2.27
CA ARG A 83 -3.72 4.36 -1.63
C ARG A 83 -2.30 3.80 -1.51
N LEU A 84 -2.16 2.51 -1.18
CA LEU A 84 -0.88 1.80 -1.17
C LEU A 84 -0.13 1.97 -2.50
N ARG A 85 -0.77 1.62 -3.63
CA ARG A 85 -0.19 1.76 -4.97
C ARG A 85 0.19 3.21 -5.29
N LYS A 86 -0.62 4.19 -4.88
CA LYS A 86 -0.32 5.63 -5.08
C LYS A 86 0.92 6.05 -4.28
N ILE A 87 1.05 5.59 -3.03
CA ILE A 87 2.21 5.88 -2.19
C ILE A 87 3.47 5.29 -2.81
N GLU A 88 3.45 4.00 -3.19
CA GLU A 88 4.59 3.33 -3.82
C GLU A 88 5.01 4.00 -5.12
N ARG A 89 4.05 4.35 -5.98
CA ARG A 89 4.32 5.08 -7.23
C ARG A 89 4.97 6.44 -6.95
N ASN A 90 4.45 7.21 -6.01
CA ASN A 90 5.00 8.51 -5.67
C ASN A 90 6.39 8.39 -5.03
N LEU A 91 6.63 7.37 -4.21
CA LEU A 91 7.93 7.06 -3.63
C LEU A 91 8.97 6.75 -4.73
N ARG A 92 8.58 5.97 -5.75
CA ARG A 92 9.43 5.75 -6.94
C ARG A 92 9.75 7.06 -7.66
N TYR A 93 8.78 7.96 -7.84
CA TYR A 93 9.03 9.27 -8.45
C TYR A 93 9.90 10.19 -7.60
N ALA A 94 9.79 10.13 -6.28
CA ALA A 94 10.66 10.89 -5.37
C ALA A 94 12.09 10.37 -5.44
N LYS A 95 12.29 9.04 -5.37
CA LYS A 95 13.61 8.41 -5.54
C LYS A 95 14.25 8.73 -6.88
N LYS A 96 13.47 8.69 -7.98
CA LYS A 96 13.94 9.12 -9.31
C LYS A 96 14.33 10.60 -9.36
N ARG A 97 13.65 11.47 -8.62
CA ARG A 97 14.00 12.89 -8.53
C ARG A 97 15.30 13.10 -7.75
N GLN A 98 15.48 12.40 -6.63
CA GLN A 98 16.73 12.41 -5.86
C GLN A 98 17.90 11.82 -6.66
N GLY A 99 17.69 10.69 -7.34
CA GLY A 99 18.71 10.04 -8.17
C GLY A 99 19.04 10.76 -9.48
N LYS A 100 18.23 11.72 -9.95
CA LYS A 100 18.58 12.52 -11.13
C LYS A 100 19.70 13.54 -10.87
N GLU A 101 20.10 13.75 -9.61
CA GLU A 101 21.36 14.41 -9.25
C GLU A 101 22.58 13.49 -9.46
N GLN A 102 22.39 12.17 -9.57
CA GLN A 102 23.43 11.18 -9.89
C GLN A 102 23.00 10.34 -11.10
N LYS A 103 23.29 10.84 -12.31
CA LYS A 103 23.03 10.14 -13.58
C LYS A 103 23.61 8.71 -13.56
N GLN A 104 22.76 7.70 -13.35
CA GLN A 104 23.03 6.34 -13.79
C GLN A 104 21.92 5.87 -14.74
N ALA A 105 22.38 5.21 -15.81
CA ALA A 105 21.63 4.75 -16.97
C ALA A 105 20.43 3.88 -16.59
N PRO A 106 19.36 3.85 -17.42
CA PRO A 106 18.18 3.02 -17.14
C PRO A 106 18.57 1.54 -17.05
N PRO A 107 18.09 0.79 -16.04
CA PRO A 107 18.27 -0.65 -16.01
C PRO A 107 17.48 -1.28 -17.15
N ALA A 108 18.10 -2.26 -17.80
CA ALA A 108 17.50 -3.09 -18.84
C ALA A 108 16.12 -3.62 -18.40
N SER A 109 15.20 -3.66 -19.37
CA SER A 109 13.84 -4.18 -19.22
C SER A 109 13.81 -5.50 -18.44
N ALA A 110 12.86 -5.62 -17.51
CA ALA A 110 12.63 -6.83 -16.72
C ALA A 110 12.58 -8.09 -17.63
N PRO A 111 13.10 -9.25 -17.17
CA PRO A 111 13.05 -10.47 -17.95
C PRO A 111 11.60 -10.81 -18.25
N ALA A 112 11.28 -10.93 -19.53
CA ALA A 112 9.96 -11.27 -19.99
C ALA A 112 9.57 -12.63 -19.36
N GLY A 113 8.32 -12.77 -18.88
CA GLY A 113 7.82 -14.03 -18.33
C GLY A 113 7.99 -15.21 -19.32
N PRO A 114 7.84 -16.46 -18.85
CA PRO A 114 8.16 -17.65 -19.64
C PRO A 114 7.38 -17.71 -20.97
N LEU A 115 6.12 -17.29 -20.98
CA LEU A 115 5.30 -17.20 -22.19
C LEU A 115 5.81 -16.16 -23.20
N THR A 116 6.28 -15.01 -22.72
CA THR A 116 6.85 -13.97 -23.59
C THR A 116 8.23 -14.36 -24.11
N ALA A 117 9.02 -15.12 -23.34
CA ALA A 117 10.28 -15.69 -23.82
C ALA A 117 10.04 -16.74 -24.92
N LEU A 118 9.07 -17.65 -24.73
CA LEU A 118 8.65 -18.64 -25.73
C LEU A 118 8.11 -17.98 -27.01
N ARG A 119 7.27 -16.96 -26.85
CA ARG A 119 6.75 -16.19 -27.99
C ARG A 119 7.87 -15.50 -28.76
N ASN A 120 8.81 -14.86 -28.07
CA ASN A 120 9.95 -14.21 -28.73
C ASN A 120 10.86 -15.21 -29.46
N ALA A 121 11.08 -16.40 -28.88
CA ALA A 121 11.85 -17.48 -29.51
C ALA A 121 11.13 -18.06 -30.74
N LEU A 122 9.80 -18.20 -30.69
CA LEU A 122 9.01 -18.65 -31.84
C LEU A 122 9.07 -17.62 -32.99
N TRP A 123 8.93 -16.32 -32.66
CA TRP A 123 9.02 -15.26 -33.65
C TRP A 123 10.44 -15.08 -34.22
N SER A 124 11.49 -15.34 -33.44
CA SER A 124 12.87 -15.32 -33.97
C SER A 124 13.12 -16.47 -34.94
N VAL A 125 12.64 -17.68 -34.63
CA VAL A 125 12.77 -18.84 -35.53
C VAL A 125 11.95 -18.67 -36.80
N LEU A 126 10.73 -18.14 -36.70
CA LEU A 126 9.89 -17.86 -37.87
C LEU A 126 10.50 -16.74 -38.74
N GLY A 127 11.14 -15.75 -38.12
CA GLY A 127 11.85 -14.68 -38.82
C GLY A 127 13.15 -15.12 -39.52
N ASP A 128 13.82 -16.16 -39.01
CA ASP A 128 15.00 -16.78 -39.63
C ASP A 128 14.64 -17.79 -40.74
N SER A 129 13.35 -18.08 -40.94
CA SER A 129 12.87 -19.06 -41.91
C SER A 129 12.61 -18.58 -43.37
N PRO A 130 13.23 -17.53 -43.95
CA PRO A 130 13.13 -17.26 -45.39
C PRO A 130 14.34 -17.77 -46.22
N SER A 131 15.22 -18.63 -45.71
CA SER A 131 16.41 -19.11 -46.45
C SER A 131 16.45 -20.61 -46.75
N ALA A 132 15.45 -21.40 -46.35
CA ALA A 132 15.39 -22.83 -46.62
C ALA A 132 14.12 -23.23 -47.37
N GLY A 133 13.93 -22.70 -48.59
CA GLY A 133 13.13 -23.32 -49.66
C GLY A 133 11.68 -23.77 -49.38
N LEU A 134 11.07 -23.39 -48.25
CA LEU A 134 9.70 -23.76 -47.89
C LEU A 134 8.82 -22.52 -47.99
N ILE A 135 8.00 -22.46 -49.04
CA ILE A 135 6.97 -21.44 -49.20
C ILE A 135 5.86 -21.77 -48.21
N ILE A 136 5.86 -21.12 -47.05
CA ILE A 136 4.73 -21.16 -46.11
C ILE A 136 3.79 -20.03 -46.50
N ASP A 137 2.74 -20.38 -47.23
CA ASP A 137 1.73 -19.45 -47.69
C ASP A 137 0.84 -19.03 -46.51
N THR A 138 1.15 -17.89 -45.89
CA THR A 138 0.45 -17.38 -44.69
C THR A 138 -0.78 -16.53 -45.02
N THR A 139 -1.18 -16.45 -46.28
CA THR A 139 -2.34 -15.68 -46.74
C THR A 139 -3.64 -16.49 -46.92
N GLY A 140 -3.67 -17.76 -46.50
CA GLY A 140 -4.82 -18.66 -46.69
C GLY A 140 -5.68 -18.86 -45.44
N ASN A 141 -6.82 -18.17 -45.37
CA ASN A 141 -7.95 -18.53 -44.52
C ASN A 141 -8.49 -19.91 -44.94
N ALA A 142 -8.75 -20.80 -43.98
CA ALA A 142 -9.54 -22.04 -44.05
C ALA A 142 -9.86 -22.64 -45.45
N GLY A 143 -9.22 -23.76 -45.81
CA GLY A 143 -9.68 -24.57 -46.96
C GLY A 143 -8.81 -25.79 -47.25
N THR A 144 -9.34 -26.99 -47.02
CA THR A 144 -8.82 -28.28 -47.48
C THR A 144 -8.81 -28.35 -49.00
N THR A 145 -7.65 -28.37 -49.65
CA THR A 145 -7.49 -29.04 -50.95
C THR A 145 -6.09 -29.65 -51.06
N LEU A 146 -6.04 -30.98 -51.05
CA LEU A 146 -4.89 -31.79 -51.42
C LEU A 146 -4.65 -31.59 -52.93
N GLY A 147 -3.68 -30.75 -53.30
CA GLY A 147 -3.20 -30.62 -54.67
C GLY A 147 -2.20 -31.74 -54.98
N GLY A 148 -2.54 -32.59 -55.95
CA GLY A 148 -1.79 -33.79 -56.35
C GLY A 148 -0.46 -33.54 -57.08
N ALA A 149 0.21 -34.65 -57.42
CA ALA A 149 1.58 -34.70 -57.91
C ALA A 149 1.83 -33.97 -59.23
N TYR A 150 2.93 -33.22 -59.25
CA TYR A 150 3.47 -32.48 -60.40
C TYR A 150 4.31 -33.41 -61.29
N PHE A 151 4.17 -33.30 -62.61
CA PHE A 151 4.97 -33.97 -63.63
C PHE A 151 5.54 -32.92 -64.61
N PRO A 152 6.73 -33.18 -65.18
CA PRO A 152 7.92 -32.31 -65.17
C PRO A 152 7.78 -30.94 -65.83
#